data_AF-A0A956PNA6-F1
#
_entry.id   AF-A0A956PNA6-F1
#
_cell.length_a   1.000
_cell.length_b   1.000
_cell.length_c   1.000
_cell.angle_alpha   90.00
_cell.angle_beta   90.00
_cell.angle_gamma   90.00
#
_symmetry.space_group_name_H-M   'P 1'
#
loop_
_entity.id
_entity.type
_entity.pdbx_description
1 polymer ?
#
loop_
_entity_poly.entity_id
_entity_poly.type
_entity_poly.pdbx_seq_one_letter_code
_entity_poly.pdbx_strand_id
1 'polypeptide(L)'
;MTDPGFSQTANSLLVVAGGAFTVPLLARKIKLPASVGEILFGVLVGQEVMDLVHGGQFIDLTAELGFLLLMFIAGLELDFRKLEAGGVKPLLHGLGVTLCVFVFALLACVGLGFDPFLGLVGGAISIGIPLVLLQETGLGKTPFGQNLMLVGSIGEFASILLVTAVAAYDHAGGINADFGLEIGEMALIFIGAYIVLAVLRTMVWWRSESFSRVVESHDPSEIGVRGGLFLMFFFVAVAAKLQIDPILGSFLAGALFSFVFRGKGPLELKFMSIGNGFFVPFF
;
A
#
# COMPACT_ATOMS: atom_id res chain seq x y z
N MET A 1 13.70 10.28 37.16
CA MET A 1 12.65 9.27 37.38
C MET A 1 11.99 9.06 36.03
N THR A 2 12.37 8.01 35.31
CA THR A 2 11.77 7.70 34.01
C THR A 2 10.42 7.03 34.26
N ASP A 3 9.38 7.57 33.62
CA ASP A 3 8.04 6.98 33.61
C ASP A 3 8.14 5.47 33.25
N PRO A 4 7.60 4.54 34.07
CA PRO A 4 7.62 3.11 33.79
C PRO A 4 7.12 2.77 32.37
N GLY A 5 6.12 3.51 31.87
CA GLY A 5 5.58 3.31 30.52
C GLY A 5 6.57 3.68 29.40
N PHE A 6 7.41 4.71 29.63
CA PHE A 6 8.44 5.10 28.66
C PHE A 6 9.54 4.06 28.56
N SER A 7 9.98 3.49 29.70
CA SER A 7 11.01 2.45 29.70
C SER A 7 10.56 1.19 28.97
N GLN A 8 9.29 0.79 29.13
CA GLN A 8 8.72 -0.37 28.44
C GLN A 8 8.63 -0.11 26.93
N THR A 9 8.13 1.06 26.54
CA THR A 9 8.04 1.46 25.13
C THR A 9 9.43 1.47 24.47
N ALA A 10 10.44 2.01 25.14
CA ALA A 10 11.82 2.06 24.63
C ALA A 10 12.42 0.65 24.44
N ASN A 11 12.14 -0.29 25.36
CA ASN A 11 12.58 -1.67 25.23
C ASN A 11 11.89 -2.37 24.04
N SER A 12 10.57 -2.22 23.91
CA SER A 12 9.84 -2.77 22.76
C SER A 12 10.40 -2.23 21.44
N LEU A 13 10.67 -0.93 21.35
CA LEU A 13 11.27 -0.31 20.16
C LEU A 13 12.64 -0.87 19.83
N LEU A 14 13.49 -1.08 20.85
CA LEU A 14 14.81 -1.68 20.66
C LEU A 14 14.69 -3.10 20.10
N VAL A 15 13.75 -3.91 20.61
CA VAL A 15 13.53 -5.28 20.15
C VAL A 15 13.02 -5.28 18.70
N VAL A 16 12.03 -4.47 18.37
CA VAL A 16 11.47 -4.40 17.00
C VAL A 16 12.52 -3.88 16.02
N ALA A 17 13.23 -2.79 16.33
CA ALA A 17 14.29 -2.27 15.46
C ALA A 17 15.46 -3.25 15.30
N GLY A 18 15.83 -3.96 16.38
CA GLY A 18 16.82 -5.03 16.33
C GLY A 18 16.37 -6.19 15.43
N GLY A 19 15.09 -6.56 15.48
CA GLY A 19 14.47 -7.51 14.57
C GLY A 19 14.54 -7.06 13.12
N ALA A 20 14.04 -5.86 12.83
CA ALA A 20 14.06 -5.26 11.49
C ALA A 20 15.46 -5.23 10.86
N PHE A 21 16.52 -5.04 11.66
CA PHE A 21 17.90 -5.12 11.18
C PHE A 21 18.39 -6.56 10.99
N THR A 22 18.17 -7.45 11.96
CA THR A 22 18.79 -8.78 11.99
C THR A 22 18.05 -9.83 11.18
N VAL A 23 16.73 -9.75 11.12
CA VAL A 23 15.86 -10.74 10.49
C VAL A 23 16.11 -10.85 8.98
N PRO A 24 16.19 -9.75 8.20
CA PRO A 24 16.51 -9.84 6.78
C PRO A 24 17.88 -10.51 6.50
N LEU A 25 18.87 -10.29 7.38
CA LEU A 25 20.20 -10.91 7.27
C LEU A 25 20.15 -12.42 7.51
N LEU A 26 19.34 -12.86 8.46
CA LEU A 26 19.14 -14.28 8.78
C LEU A 26 18.26 -14.97 7.74
N ALA A 27 17.15 -14.36 7.35
CA ALA A 27 16.21 -14.85 6.34
C ALA A 27 16.93 -15.13 5.01
N ARG A 28 17.85 -14.24 4.61
CA ARG A 28 18.69 -14.43 3.41
C ARG A 28 19.54 -15.70 3.46
N LYS A 29 20.07 -16.09 4.63
CA LYS A 29 20.89 -17.32 4.77
C LYS A 29 20.07 -18.59 4.56
N ILE A 30 18.80 -18.57 4.94
CA ILE A 30 17.87 -19.70 4.81
C ILE A 30 16.96 -19.60 3.57
N LYS A 31 17.21 -18.62 2.68
CA LYS A 31 16.41 -18.35 1.47
C LYS A 31 14.92 -18.09 1.74
N LEU A 32 14.61 -17.51 2.90
CA LEU A 32 13.27 -17.07 3.27
C LEU A 32 13.07 -15.59 2.85
N PRO A 33 11.90 -15.20 2.32
CA PRO A 33 11.58 -13.78 2.13
C PRO A 33 11.68 -13.01 3.45
N ALA A 34 12.24 -11.81 3.43
CA ALA A 34 12.48 -11.01 4.64
C ALA A 34 11.19 -10.73 5.42
N SER A 35 10.11 -10.32 4.72
CA SER A 35 8.80 -10.04 5.31
C SER A 35 8.20 -11.24 6.06
N VAL A 36 8.36 -12.46 5.54
CA VAL A 36 7.92 -13.68 6.24
C VAL A 36 8.72 -13.86 7.53
N GLY A 37 10.03 -13.61 7.48
CA GLY A 37 10.88 -13.62 8.67
C GLY A 37 10.46 -12.58 9.71
N GLU A 38 10.10 -11.37 9.27
CA GLU A 38 9.69 -10.26 10.14
C GLU A 38 8.37 -10.57 10.85
N ILE A 39 7.39 -11.14 10.13
CA ILE A 39 6.13 -11.62 10.71
C ILE A 39 6.41 -12.72 11.76
N LEU A 40 7.24 -13.72 11.43
CA LEU A 40 7.60 -14.78 12.37
C LEU A 40 8.33 -14.23 13.59
N PHE A 41 9.21 -13.25 13.41
CA PHE A 41 9.89 -12.58 14.51
C PHE A 41 8.89 -11.84 15.41
N GLY A 42 7.96 -11.08 14.83
CA GLY A 42 6.90 -10.38 15.56
C GLY A 42 6.06 -11.34 16.42
N VAL A 43 5.66 -12.48 15.85
CA VAL A 43 4.95 -13.55 16.60
C VAL A 43 5.78 -14.08 17.76
N LEU A 44 7.09 -14.28 17.57
CA LEU A 44 7.97 -14.80 18.63
C LEU A 44 8.20 -13.79 19.75
N VAL A 45 8.39 -12.50 19.44
CA VAL A 45 8.71 -11.48 20.46
C VAL A 45 7.47 -10.86 21.11
N GLY A 46 6.28 -11.09 20.54
CA GLY A 46 5.02 -10.60 21.05
C GLY A 46 4.63 -11.19 22.41
N GLN A 47 3.56 -10.62 22.98
CA GLN A 47 3.04 -10.92 24.32
C GLN A 47 2.76 -12.41 24.55
N GLU A 48 2.24 -13.09 23.53
CA GLU A 48 1.80 -14.50 23.66
C GLU A 48 2.95 -15.52 23.71
N VAL A 49 4.16 -15.16 23.25
CA VAL A 49 5.27 -16.13 23.13
C VAL A 49 6.45 -15.79 24.05
N MET A 50 7.06 -14.61 23.91
CA MET A 50 8.21 -14.20 24.75
C MET A 50 7.91 -13.00 25.64
N ASP A 51 6.79 -12.31 25.42
CA ASP A 51 6.36 -11.13 26.19
C ASP A 51 7.42 -10.02 26.26
N LEU A 52 8.16 -9.84 25.15
CA LEU A 52 9.22 -8.82 25.05
C LEU A 52 8.71 -7.52 24.45
N VAL A 53 7.74 -7.60 23.55
CA VAL A 53 7.14 -6.46 22.86
C VAL A 53 5.70 -6.33 23.30
N HIS A 54 5.40 -5.17 23.88
CA HIS A 54 4.05 -4.79 24.25
C HIS A 54 3.57 -3.68 23.32
N GLY A 55 2.31 -3.77 22.90
CA GLY A 55 1.64 -2.69 22.20
C GLY A 55 1.60 -1.40 23.03
N GLY A 56 1.32 -0.29 22.37
CA GLY A 56 1.30 1.02 22.98
C GLY A 56 1.33 2.12 21.94
N GLN A 57 0.83 3.30 22.30
CA GLN A 57 0.53 4.38 21.35
C GLN A 57 1.64 4.66 20.32
N PHE A 58 2.91 4.61 20.72
CA PHE A 58 4.01 4.86 19.80
C PHE A 58 4.25 3.71 18.80
N ILE A 59 4.17 2.44 19.24
CA ILE A 59 4.31 1.28 18.34
C ILE A 59 3.12 1.24 17.40
N ASP A 60 1.91 1.38 17.95
CA ASP A 60 0.68 1.30 17.16
C ASP A 60 0.64 2.40 16.08
N LEU A 61 1.00 3.64 16.44
CA LEU A 61 1.11 4.73 15.48
C LEU A 61 2.22 4.50 14.45
N THR A 62 3.36 3.93 14.86
CA THR A 62 4.48 3.65 13.93
C THR A 62 4.10 2.54 12.94
N ALA A 63 3.42 1.49 13.42
CA ALA A 63 2.88 0.41 12.61
C ALA A 63 1.83 0.94 11.62
N GLU A 64 0.89 1.76 12.08
CA GLU A 64 -0.12 2.38 11.21
C GLU A 64 0.53 3.28 10.15
N LEU A 65 1.53 4.09 10.52
CA LEU A 65 2.31 4.88 9.56
C LEU A 65 3.07 4.01 8.56
N GLY A 66 3.64 2.89 9.01
CA GLY A 66 4.31 1.92 8.15
C GLY A 66 3.37 1.29 7.14
N PHE A 67 2.17 0.93 7.59
CA PHE A 67 1.14 0.40 6.73
C PHE A 67 0.66 1.42 5.70
N LEU A 68 0.36 2.66 6.12
CA LEU A 68 0.00 3.73 5.21
C LEU A 68 1.11 3.98 4.19
N LEU A 69 2.37 4.03 4.63
CA LEU A 69 3.50 4.24 3.73
C LEU A 69 3.71 3.07 2.76
N LEU A 70 3.48 1.83 3.19
CA LEU A 70 3.49 0.64 2.31
C LEU A 70 2.43 0.78 1.21
N MET A 71 1.21 1.19 1.58
CA MET A 71 0.11 1.39 0.63
C MET A 71 0.37 2.57 -0.32
N PHE A 72 1.03 3.63 0.17
CA PHE A 72 1.50 4.72 -0.67
C PHE A 72 2.56 4.25 -1.68
N ILE A 73 3.52 3.42 -1.25
CA ILE A 73 4.53 2.82 -2.13
C ILE A 73 3.87 1.92 -3.18
N ALA A 74 2.89 1.10 -2.80
CA ALA A 74 2.13 0.28 -3.76
C ALA A 74 1.42 1.16 -4.81
N GLY A 75 0.76 2.24 -4.38
CA GLY A 75 0.18 3.24 -5.28
C GLY A 75 1.24 3.92 -6.17
N LEU A 76 2.44 4.20 -5.62
CA LEU A 76 3.56 4.74 -6.39
C LEU A 76 4.03 3.76 -7.46
N GLU A 77 4.07 2.46 -7.21
CA GLU A 77 4.55 1.45 -8.17
C GLU A 77 3.64 1.33 -9.40
N LEU A 78 2.35 1.63 -9.25
CA LEU A 78 1.38 1.54 -10.34
C LEU A 78 1.70 2.44 -11.53
N ASP A 79 1.72 1.84 -12.72
CA ASP A 79 1.95 2.49 -14.00
C ASP A 79 0.64 2.60 -14.81
N PHE A 80 -0.20 3.56 -14.42
CA PHE A 80 -1.47 3.86 -15.10
C PHE A 80 -1.32 4.24 -16.57
N ARG A 81 -0.12 4.66 -17.01
CA ARG A 81 0.11 5.04 -18.41
C ARG A 81 0.16 3.82 -19.32
N LYS A 82 0.70 2.70 -18.83
CA LYS A 82 0.65 1.41 -19.54
C LYS A 82 -0.78 0.88 -19.62
N LEU A 83 -1.58 1.11 -18.57
CA LEU A 83 -3.01 0.80 -18.55
C LEU A 83 -3.76 1.63 -19.61
N GLU A 84 -3.53 2.95 -19.68
CA GLU A 84 -4.15 3.84 -20.67
C GLU A 84 -3.72 3.52 -22.11
N ALA A 85 -2.43 3.24 -22.34
CA ALA A 85 -1.89 2.96 -23.68
C ALA A 85 -2.36 1.62 -24.27
N GLY A 86 -2.71 0.65 -23.43
CA GLY A 86 -3.16 -0.69 -23.85
C GLY A 86 -4.58 -0.72 -24.43
N GLY A 87 -5.40 0.30 -24.17
CA GLY A 87 -6.80 0.36 -24.58
C GLY A 87 -7.73 -0.54 -23.75
N VAL A 88 -8.99 -0.65 -24.18
CA VAL A 88 -10.06 -1.30 -23.39
C VAL A 88 -9.89 -2.82 -23.31
N LYS A 89 -9.32 -3.48 -24.33
CA LYS A 89 -9.22 -4.95 -24.37
C LYS A 89 -8.32 -5.53 -23.27
N PRO A 90 -7.08 -5.05 -23.07
CA PRO A 90 -6.26 -5.52 -21.95
C PRO A 90 -6.88 -5.22 -20.59
N LEU A 91 -7.54 -4.06 -20.43
CA LEU A 91 -8.23 -3.72 -19.19
C LEU A 91 -9.35 -4.73 -18.86
N LEU A 92 -10.21 -5.05 -19.84
CA LEU A 92 -11.26 -6.06 -19.67
C LEU A 92 -10.67 -7.45 -19.38
N HIS A 93 -9.57 -7.81 -20.03
CA HIS A 93 -8.86 -9.06 -19.75
C HIS A 93 -8.35 -9.09 -18.30
N GLY A 94 -7.67 -8.03 -17.85
CA GLY A 94 -7.16 -7.93 -16.48
C GLY A 94 -8.26 -7.96 -15.42
N LEU A 95 -9.37 -7.24 -15.66
CA LEU A 95 -10.56 -7.30 -14.82
C LEU A 95 -11.17 -8.70 -14.80
N GLY A 96 -11.27 -9.36 -15.95
CA GLY A 96 -11.79 -10.72 -16.05
C GLY A 96 -10.96 -11.72 -15.26
N VAL A 97 -9.62 -11.68 -15.40
CA VAL A 97 -8.71 -12.55 -14.63
C VAL A 97 -8.81 -12.26 -13.13
N THR A 98 -8.82 -10.98 -12.73
CA THR A 98 -8.98 -10.57 -11.33
C THR A 98 -10.28 -11.09 -10.74
N LEU A 99 -11.40 -10.91 -11.45
CA LEU A 99 -12.70 -11.42 -11.04
C LEU A 99 -12.69 -12.95 -10.92
N CYS A 100 -12.07 -13.66 -11.86
CA CYS A 100 -11.93 -15.11 -11.77
C CYS A 100 -11.14 -15.55 -10.53
N VAL A 101 -10.07 -14.83 -10.16
CA VAL A 101 -9.30 -15.13 -8.94
C VAL A 101 -10.17 -14.97 -7.69
N PHE A 102 -10.88 -13.84 -7.56
CA PHE A 102 -11.77 -13.61 -6.41
C PHE A 102 -12.92 -14.62 -6.34
N VAL A 103 -13.59 -14.89 -7.47
CA VAL A 103 -14.69 -15.87 -7.51
C VAL A 103 -14.18 -17.26 -7.16
N PHE A 104 -13.02 -17.66 -7.70
CA PHE A 104 -12.43 -18.96 -7.38
C PHE A 104 -12.07 -19.06 -5.89
N ALA A 105 -11.43 -18.04 -5.32
CA ALA A 105 -11.07 -18.00 -3.90
C ALA A 105 -12.31 -18.07 -3.00
N LEU A 106 -13.37 -17.34 -3.35
CA LEU A 106 -14.65 -17.36 -2.65
C LEU A 106 -15.31 -18.74 -2.69
N LEU A 107 -15.44 -19.32 -3.89
CA LEU A 107 -16.03 -20.65 -4.06
C LEU A 107 -15.24 -21.74 -3.36
N ALA A 108 -13.90 -21.66 -3.38
CA ALA A 108 -13.03 -22.58 -2.66
C ALA A 108 -13.24 -22.47 -1.14
N CYS A 109 -13.30 -21.26 -0.59
CA CYS A 109 -13.53 -21.05 0.85
C CYS A 109 -14.90 -21.55 1.30
N VAL A 110 -15.97 -21.18 0.57
CA VAL A 110 -17.33 -21.64 0.86
C VAL A 110 -17.44 -23.16 0.71
N GLY A 111 -16.83 -23.74 -0.32
CA GLY A 111 -16.80 -25.19 -0.54
C GLY A 111 -16.09 -25.98 0.57
N LEU A 112 -15.14 -25.35 1.26
CA LEU A 112 -14.44 -25.90 2.43
C LEU A 112 -15.15 -25.60 3.76
N GLY A 113 -16.28 -24.86 3.74
CA GLY A 113 -17.04 -24.48 4.94
C GLY A 113 -16.43 -23.32 5.73
N PHE A 114 -15.52 -22.55 5.14
CA PHE A 114 -14.95 -21.34 5.74
C PHE A 114 -15.82 -20.11 5.52
N ASP A 115 -15.57 -19.07 6.31
CA ASP A 115 -16.25 -17.78 6.17
C ASP A 115 -15.95 -17.14 4.79
N PRO A 116 -16.95 -16.58 4.09
CA PRO A 116 -16.76 -15.91 2.80
C PRO A 116 -15.71 -14.79 2.81
N PHE A 117 -15.53 -14.10 3.94
CA PHE A 117 -14.49 -13.08 4.12
C PHE A 117 -13.08 -13.63 3.92
N LEU A 118 -12.84 -14.90 4.30
CA LEU A 118 -11.55 -15.55 4.04
C LEU A 118 -11.31 -15.77 2.53
N GLY A 119 -12.39 -15.96 1.75
CA GLY A 119 -12.31 -16.01 0.29
C GLY A 119 -11.92 -14.68 -0.33
N LEU A 120 -12.39 -13.57 0.25
CA LEU A 120 -11.98 -12.23 -0.15
C LEU A 120 -10.49 -12.00 0.14
N VAL A 121 -10.06 -12.29 1.37
CA VAL A 121 -8.65 -12.17 1.78
C VAL A 121 -7.75 -13.07 0.92
N GLY A 122 -8.16 -14.32 0.69
CA GLY A 122 -7.41 -15.26 -0.14
C GLY A 122 -7.37 -14.91 -1.63
N GLY A 123 -8.30 -14.08 -2.09
CA GLY A 123 -8.34 -13.55 -3.47
C GLY A 123 -7.53 -12.28 -3.67
N ALA A 124 -7.04 -11.65 -2.60
CA ALA A 124 -6.30 -10.38 -2.68
C ALA A 124 -4.99 -10.54 -3.47
N ILE A 125 -4.72 -9.56 -4.35
CA ILE A 125 -3.57 -9.56 -5.25
C ILE A 125 -2.64 -8.41 -4.87
N SER A 126 -1.32 -8.65 -4.87
CA SER A 126 -0.30 -7.59 -4.75
C SER A 126 0.83 -7.81 -5.75
N ILE A 127 1.36 -6.72 -6.32
CA ILE A 127 2.35 -6.78 -7.40
C ILE A 127 3.80 -6.73 -6.97
N GLY A 128 4.08 -6.32 -5.72
CA GLY A 128 5.44 -6.00 -5.29
C GLY A 128 6.44 -7.14 -5.49
N ILE A 129 6.12 -8.34 -4.99
CA ILE A 129 6.99 -9.52 -5.13
C ILE A 129 7.10 -9.98 -6.61
N PRO A 130 6.00 -10.16 -7.36
CA PRO A 130 6.07 -10.46 -8.79
C PRO A 130 6.89 -9.46 -9.62
N LEU A 131 6.80 -8.16 -9.35
CA LEU A 131 7.55 -7.12 -10.05
C LEU A 131 9.05 -7.31 -9.87
N VAL A 132 9.51 -7.52 -8.63
CA VAL A 132 10.92 -7.76 -8.32
C VAL A 132 11.42 -9.02 -9.05
N LEU A 133 10.65 -10.12 -9.00
CA LEU A 133 11.00 -11.38 -9.69
C LEU A 133 11.11 -11.20 -11.21
N LEU A 134 10.20 -10.44 -11.83
CA LEU A 134 10.26 -10.14 -13.27
C LEU A 134 11.49 -9.31 -13.64
N GLN A 135 11.95 -8.42 -12.75
CA GLN A 135 13.16 -7.62 -12.96
C GLN A 135 14.41 -8.49 -12.81
N GLU A 136 14.49 -9.31 -11.77
CA GLU A 136 15.63 -10.22 -11.52
C GLU A 136 15.80 -11.25 -12.64
N THR A 137 14.69 -11.78 -13.17
CA THR A 137 14.71 -12.78 -14.24
C THR A 137 14.80 -12.17 -15.65
N GLY A 138 14.76 -10.84 -15.78
CA GLY A 138 14.76 -10.15 -17.06
C GLY A 138 13.48 -10.33 -17.89
N LEU A 139 12.43 -10.92 -17.30
CA LEU A 139 11.15 -11.20 -17.98
C LEU A 139 10.21 -10.00 -18.05
N GLY A 140 10.53 -8.88 -17.40
CA GLY A 140 9.65 -7.72 -17.29
C GLY A 140 9.17 -7.14 -18.62
N LYS A 141 9.95 -7.24 -19.70
CA LYS A 141 9.56 -6.74 -21.05
C LYS A 141 8.83 -7.77 -21.91
N THR A 142 8.70 -9.01 -21.45
CA THR A 142 8.00 -10.08 -22.19
C THR A 142 6.49 -9.85 -22.17
N PRO A 143 5.73 -10.41 -23.12
CA PRO A 143 4.27 -10.37 -23.09
C PRO A 143 3.69 -10.94 -21.80
N PHE A 144 4.29 -12.01 -21.26
CA PHE A 144 3.93 -12.58 -19.97
C PHE A 144 4.13 -11.57 -18.84
N GLY A 145 5.32 -10.96 -18.74
CA GLY A 145 5.63 -9.97 -17.72
C GLY A 145 4.70 -8.75 -17.79
N GLN A 146 4.43 -8.22 -18.98
CA GLN A 146 3.50 -7.10 -19.16
C GLN A 146 2.06 -7.47 -18.74
N ASN A 147 1.59 -8.68 -19.08
CA ASN A 147 0.25 -9.12 -18.71
C ASN A 147 0.13 -9.40 -17.21
N LEU A 148 1.17 -9.96 -16.59
CA LEU A 148 1.24 -10.15 -15.14
C LEU A 148 1.18 -8.82 -14.40
N MET A 149 1.95 -7.82 -14.85
CA MET A 149 1.92 -6.47 -14.28
C MET A 149 0.54 -5.80 -14.45
N LEU A 150 -0.11 -6.01 -15.59
CA LEU A 150 -1.44 -5.49 -15.88
C LEU A 150 -2.50 -6.09 -14.94
N VAL A 151 -2.58 -7.43 -14.89
CA VAL A 151 -3.50 -8.16 -14.01
C VAL A 151 -3.21 -7.82 -12.55
N GLY A 152 -1.94 -7.81 -12.16
CA GLY A 152 -1.52 -7.47 -10.82
C GLY A 152 -1.96 -6.06 -10.42
N SER A 153 -1.73 -5.07 -11.28
CA SER A 153 -2.08 -3.66 -11.01
C SER A 153 -3.59 -3.47 -10.82
N ILE A 154 -4.38 -4.08 -11.71
CA ILE A 154 -5.84 -4.05 -11.63
C ILE A 154 -6.31 -4.81 -10.39
N GLY A 155 -5.70 -5.96 -10.13
CA GLY A 155 -6.01 -6.84 -9.00
C GLY A 155 -5.76 -6.18 -7.65
N GLU A 156 -4.63 -5.52 -7.48
CA GLU A 156 -4.28 -4.81 -6.25
C GLU A 156 -5.23 -3.64 -5.98
N PHE A 157 -5.50 -2.83 -7.00
CA PHE A 157 -6.49 -1.76 -6.90
C PHE A 157 -7.90 -2.31 -6.59
N ALA A 158 -8.32 -3.37 -7.27
CA ALA A 158 -9.61 -4.03 -7.02
C ALA A 158 -9.68 -4.64 -5.62
N SER A 159 -8.56 -5.18 -5.10
CA SER A 159 -8.49 -5.76 -3.75
C SER A 159 -8.75 -4.70 -2.70
N ILE A 160 -8.07 -3.54 -2.79
CA ILE A 160 -8.27 -2.43 -1.86
C ILE A 160 -9.71 -1.92 -1.94
N LEU A 161 -10.23 -1.69 -3.15
CA LEU A 161 -11.62 -1.27 -3.35
C LEU A 161 -12.63 -2.24 -2.74
N LEU A 162 -12.42 -3.54 -2.94
CA LEU A 162 -13.35 -4.57 -2.49
C LEU A 162 -13.31 -4.72 -0.96
N VAL A 163 -12.12 -4.66 -0.35
CA VAL A 163 -11.97 -4.66 1.12
C VAL A 163 -12.62 -3.41 1.72
N THR A 164 -12.40 -2.23 1.14
CA THR A 164 -13.06 -0.99 1.59
C THR A 164 -14.58 -1.08 1.45
N ALA A 165 -15.10 -1.64 0.37
CA ALA A 165 -16.54 -1.82 0.19
C ALA A 165 -17.15 -2.83 1.17
N VAL A 166 -16.41 -3.88 1.54
CA VAL A 166 -16.84 -4.85 2.55
C VAL A 166 -16.80 -4.25 3.95
N ALA A 167 -15.77 -3.46 4.27
CA ALA A 167 -15.74 -2.70 5.51
C ALA A 167 -16.96 -1.76 5.62
N ALA A 168 -17.34 -1.11 4.52
CA ALA A 168 -18.52 -0.27 4.47
C ALA A 168 -19.83 -1.07 4.65
N TYR A 169 -19.91 -2.27 4.06
CA TYR A 169 -21.05 -3.18 4.24
C TYR A 169 -21.20 -3.61 5.71
N ASP A 170 -20.10 -3.95 6.36
CA ASP A 170 -20.09 -4.41 7.75
C ASP A 170 -20.43 -3.26 8.71
N HIS A 171 -19.88 -2.06 8.48
CA HIS A 171 -20.17 -0.88 9.29
C HIS A 171 -21.65 -0.44 9.17
N ALA A 172 -22.19 -0.45 7.95
CA ALA A 172 -23.60 -0.16 7.70
C ALA A 172 -24.56 -1.27 8.19
N GLY A 173 -24.05 -2.47 8.49
CA GLY A 173 -24.87 -3.61 8.91
C GLY A 173 -25.73 -4.22 7.80
N GLY A 174 -25.30 -4.08 6.55
CA GLY A 174 -25.97 -4.65 5.37
C GLY A 174 -26.23 -3.65 4.23
N ILE A 175 -26.98 -4.08 3.21
CA ILE A 175 -27.36 -3.22 2.08
C ILE A 175 -28.52 -2.32 2.50
N ASN A 176 -28.22 -1.06 2.85
CA ASN A 176 -29.20 -0.06 3.25
C ASN A 176 -28.80 1.34 2.72
N ALA A 177 -29.51 2.37 3.21
CA ALA A 177 -29.21 3.75 2.82
C ALA A 177 -27.82 4.21 3.30
N ASP A 178 -27.37 3.74 4.47
CA ASP A 178 -26.06 4.07 5.06
C ASP A 178 -24.92 3.47 4.23
N PHE A 179 -25.05 2.20 3.80
CA PHE A 179 -24.13 1.60 2.84
C PHE A 179 -24.10 2.38 1.52
N GLY A 180 -25.26 2.81 1.02
CA GLY A 180 -25.35 3.66 -0.17
C GLY A 180 -24.63 5.01 -0.01
N LEU A 181 -24.69 5.60 1.19
CA LEU A 181 -23.98 6.83 1.54
C LEU A 181 -22.46 6.60 1.57
N GLU A 182 -21.99 5.54 2.23
CA GLU A 182 -20.55 5.21 2.32
C GLU A 182 -19.94 4.88 0.94
N ILE A 183 -20.66 4.16 0.09
CA ILE A 183 -20.25 3.96 -1.31
C ILE A 183 -20.23 5.29 -2.08
N GLY A 184 -21.16 6.21 -1.80
CA GLY A 184 -21.17 7.56 -2.33
C GLY A 184 -19.95 8.37 -1.88
N GLU A 185 -19.59 8.27 -0.61
CA GLU A 185 -18.38 8.87 -0.03
C GLU A 185 -17.11 8.29 -0.69
N MET A 186 -17.06 6.98 -0.90
CA MET A 186 -16.01 6.34 -1.68
C MET A 186 -15.93 6.91 -3.10
N ALA A 187 -17.06 7.15 -3.78
CA ALA A 187 -17.03 7.82 -5.08
C ALA A 187 -16.51 9.28 -4.99
N LEU A 188 -16.83 10.00 -3.90
CA LEU A 188 -16.35 11.36 -3.67
C LEU A 188 -14.83 11.45 -3.53
N ILE A 189 -14.17 10.48 -2.87
CA ILE A 189 -12.70 10.51 -2.78
C ILE A 189 -12.05 10.35 -4.16
N PHE A 190 -12.62 9.56 -5.07
CA PHE A 190 -12.15 9.44 -6.44
C PHE A 190 -12.35 10.72 -7.25
N ILE A 191 -13.49 11.40 -7.07
CA ILE A 191 -13.75 12.70 -7.69
C ILE A 191 -12.74 13.73 -7.16
N GLY A 192 -12.51 13.76 -5.86
CA GLY A 192 -11.50 14.61 -5.22
C GLY A 192 -10.09 14.32 -5.75
N ALA A 193 -9.72 13.04 -5.88
CA ALA A 193 -8.47 12.60 -6.46
C ALA A 193 -8.29 13.10 -7.91
N TYR A 194 -9.34 13.01 -8.72
CA TYR A 194 -9.32 13.53 -10.09
C TYR A 194 -9.16 15.06 -10.15
N ILE A 195 -9.83 15.80 -9.26
CA ILE A 195 -9.67 17.27 -9.17
C ILE A 195 -8.23 17.63 -8.80
N VAL A 196 -7.68 16.97 -7.77
CA VAL A 196 -6.28 17.16 -7.35
C VAL A 196 -5.33 16.84 -8.50
N LEU A 197 -5.57 15.76 -9.24
CA LEU A 197 -4.79 15.40 -10.42
C LEU A 197 -4.81 16.50 -11.48
N ALA A 198 -5.99 17.03 -11.81
CA ALA A 198 -6.15 18.08 -12.80
C ALA A 198 -5.43 19.38 -12.38
N VAL A 199 -5.54 19.75 -11.11
CA VAL A 199 -4.84 20.90 -10.54
C VAL A 199 -3.33 20.70 -10.59
N LEU A 200 -2.82 19.57 -10.07
CA LEU A 200 -1.38 19.27 -10.08
C LEU A 200 -0.82 19.27 -11.49
N ARG A 201 -1.49 18.63 -12.45
CA ARG A 201 -1.07 18.58 -13.86
C ARG A 201 -1.01 19.98 -14.47
N THR A 202 -1.98 20.84 -14.18
CA THR A 202 -2.00 22.23 -14.64
C THR A 202 -0.85 23.03 -14.03
N MET A 203 -0.59 22.85 -12.73
CA MET A 203 0.52 23.49 -12.02
C MET A 203 1.89 23.06 -12.55
N VAL A 204 2.09 21.76 -12.83
CA VAL A 204 3.32 21.24 -13.44
C VAL A 204 3.56 21.89 -14.81
N TRP A 205 2.49 22.01 -15.61
CA TRP A 205 2.58 22.61 -16.94
C TRP A 205 2.90 24.12 -16.89
N TRP A 206 2.34 24.86 -15.94
CA TRP A 206 2.58 26.30 -15.77
C TRP A 206 3.92 26.65 -15.08
N ARG A 207 4.45 25.78 -14.22
CA ARG A 207 5.68 26.04 -13.42
C ARG A 207 6.70 24.91 -13.53
N SER A 208 7.04 24.52 -14.76
CA SER A 208 8.00 23.45 -15.06
C SER A 208 9.32 23.56 -14.27
N GLU A 209 9.89 24.77 -14.14
CA GLU A 209 11.16 25.02 -13.43
C GLU A 209 11.09 24.87 -11.90
N SER A 210 9.93 25.07 -11.28
CA SER A 210 9.78 24.82 -9.84
C SER A 210 9.48 23.36 -9.55
N PHE A 211 8.86 22.66 -10.51
CA PHE A 211 8.50 21.25 -10.40
C PHE A 211 9.65 20.31 -10.74
N SER A 212 10.66 20.77 -11.49
CA SER A 212 11.89 20.01 -11.71
C SER A 212 12.62 19.70 -10.40
N ARG A 213 12.63 20.63 -9.43
CA ARG A 213 13.22 20.43 -8.09
C ARG A 213 12.56 19.30 -7.30
N VAL A 214 11.26 19.09 -7.50
CA VAL A 214 10.53 18.00 -6.82
C VAL A 214 11.02 16.62 -7.30
N VAL A 215 11.48 16.53 -8.54
CA VAL A 215 12.02 15.30 -9.17
C VAL A 215 13.55 15.24 -9.10
N GLU A 216 14.20 16.31 -8.64
CA GLU A 216 15.65 16.40 -8.59
C GLU A 216 16.20 15.46 -7.52
N SER A 217 17.15 14.60 -7.93
CA SER A 217 17.65 13.51 -7.08
C SER A 217 18.41 14.01 -5.85
N HIS A 218 18.95 15.23 -5.90
CA HIS A 218 19.83 15.82 -4.89
C HIS A 218 19.35 17.20 -4.41
N ASP A 219 18.04 17.38 -4.21
CA ASP A 219 17.53 18.55 -3.50
C ASP A 219 17.83 18.41 -1.99
N PRO A 220 18.68 19.27 -1.37
CA PRO A 220 18.99 19.20 0.06
C PRO A 220 17.76 19.35 0.97
N SER A 221 16.67 19.92 0.43
CA SER A 221 15.42 20.12 1.16
C SER A 221 14.41 18.99 0.99
N GLU A 222 14.72 17.98 0.16
CA GLU A 222 13.91 16.77 -0.06
C GLU A 222 12.43 17.07 -0.36
N ILE A 223 12.17 18.10 -1.19
CA ILE A 223 10.82 18.60 -1.48
C ILE A 223 9.91 17.50 -2.03
N GLY A 224 10.44 16.59 -2.86
CA GLY A 224 9.67 15.46 -3.38
C GLY A 224 9.17 14.51 -2.30
N VAL A 225 10.00 14.17 -1.32
CA VAL A 225 9.59 13.32 -0.19
C VAL A 225 8.54 14.05 0.65
N ARG A 226 8.79 15.32 0.99
CA ARG A 226 7.85 16.13 1.79
C ARG A 226 6.50 16.31 1.08
N GLY A 227 6.53 16.58 -0.23
CA GLY A 227 5.34 16.73 -1.05
C GLY A 227 4.54 15.43 -1.17
N GLY A 228 5.21 14.29 -1.33
CA GLY A 228 4.55 12.99 -1.36
C GLY A 228 3.93 12.61 -0.01
N LEU A 229 4.64 12.81 1.10
CA LEU A 229 4.08 12.60 2.45
C LEU A 229 2.91 13.54 2.73
N PHE A 230 3.01 14.82 2.34
CA PHE A 230 1.89 15.75 2.46
C PHE A 230 0.67 15.27 1.68
N LEU A 231 0.86 14.83 0.43
CA LEU A 231 -0.22 14.29 -0.40
C LEU A 231 -0.83 13.03 0.24
N MET A 232 0.01 12.12 0.74
CA MET A 232 -0.40 10.92 1.47
C MET A 232 -1.29 11.27 2.66
N PHE A 233 -0.81 12.11 3.59
CA PHE A 233 -1.57 12.52 4.75
C PHE A 233 -2.82 13.32 4.41
N PHE A 234 -2.79 14.11 3.33
CA PHE A 234 -3.97 14.81 2.84
C PHE A 234 -5.08 13.83 2.44
N PHE A 235 -4.77 12.81 1.63
CA PHE A 235 -5.78 11.82 1.23
C PHE A 235 -6.20 10.89 2.37
N VAL A 236 -5.28 10.52 3.26
CA VAL A 236 -5.61 9.77 4.50
C VAL A 236 -6.60 10.57 5.35
N ALA A 237 -6.36 11.87 5.56
CA ALA A 237 -7.25 12.72 6.34
C ALA A 237 -8.61 12.93 5.65
N VAL A 238 -8.65 12.97 4.31
CA VAL A 238 -9.91 13.02 3.56
C VAL A 238 -10.66 11.71 3.69
N ALA A 239 -9.99 10.56 3.54
CA ALA A 239 -10.58 9.23 3.70
C ALA A 239 -11.20 9.06 5.09
N ALA A 240 -10.44 9.38 6.14
CA ALA A 240 -10.92 9.30 7.52
C ALA A 240 -12.16 10.18 7.79
N LYS A 241 -12.24 11.38 7.16
CA LYS A 241 -13.42 12.26 7.27
C LYS A 241 -14.63 11.74 6.52
N LEU A 242 -14.40 11.00 5.44
CA LEU A 242 -15.41 10.36 4.62
C LEU A 242 -15.75 8.95 5.11
N GLN A 243 -15.30 8.56 6.31
CA GLN A 243 -15.50 7.20 6.88
C GLN A 243 -15.00 6.06 5.97
N ILE A 244 -14.07 6.38 5.08
CA ILE A 244 -13.42 5.43 4.19
C ILE A 244 -12.15 4.95 4.87
N ASP A 245 -11.78 3.69 4.61
CA ASP A 245 -10.51 3.13 5.01
C ASP A 245 -9.31 4.03 4.58
N PRO A 246 -8.48 4.51 5.53
CA PRO A 246 -7.27 5.28 5.25
C PRO A 246 -6.30 4.65 4.24
N ILE A 247 -6.29 3.32 4.13
CA ILE A 247 -5.50 2.56 3.14
C ILE A 247 -5.77 3.08 1.73
N LEU A 248 -7.04 3.22 1.35
CA LEU A 248 -7.44 3.66 0.02
C LEU A 248 -6.96 5.10 -0.24
N GLY A 249 -7.04 5.97 0.76
CA GLY A 249 -6.52 7.34 0.69
C GLY A 249 -5.01 7.36 0.44
N SER A 250 -4.24 6.59 1.21
CA SER A 250 -2.79 6.51 1.06
C SER A 250 -2.38 5.98 -0.32
N PHE A 251 -3.03 4.90 -0.76
CA PHE A 251 -2.81 4.32 -2.08
C PHE A 251 -3.13 5.31 -3.21
N LEU A 252 -4.26 6.03 -3.12
CA LEU A 252 -4.64 7.05 -4.10
C LEU A 252 -3.61 8.18 -4.19
N ALA A 253 -3.07 8.62 -3.06
CA ALA A 253 -2.00 9.61 -3.06
C ALA A 253 -0.76 9.12 -3.82
N GLY A 254 -0.36 7.86 -3.60
CA GLY A 254 0.76 7.23 -4.32
C GLY A 254 0.50 7.15 -5.82
N ALA A 255 -0.70 6.69 -6.20
CA ALA A 255 -1.14 6.61 -7.58
C ALA A 255 -1.12 7.97 -8.30
N LEU A 256 -1.64 9.01 -7.65
CA LEU A 256 -1.63 10.38 -8.16
C LEU A 256 -0.21 10.91 -8.31
N PHE A 257 0.63 10.68 -7.30
CA PHE A 257 2.03 11.10 -7.33
C PHE A 257 2.78 10.42 -8.49
N SER A 258 2.60 9.11 -8.67
CA SER A 258 3.15 8.33 -9.79
C SER A 258 2.71 8.86 -11.16
N PHE A 259 1.46 9.29 -11.26
CA PHE A 259 0.91 9.81 -12.51
C PHE A 259 1.50 11.18 -12.86
N VAL A 260 1.61 12.07 -11.87
CA VAL A 260 2.10 13.45 -12.05
C VAL A 260 3.61 13.48 -12.31
N PHE A 261 4.40 12.70 -11.56
CA PHE A 261 5.85 12.76 -11.61
C PHE A 261 6.46 11.64 -12.46
N ARG A 262 6.90 12.01 -13.68
CA ARG A 262 7.40 11.04 -14.68
C ARG A 262 8.76 10.42 -14.37
N GLY A 263 9.64 11.16 -13.68
CA GLY A 263 11.01 10.74 -13.32
C GLY A 263 11.16 10.28 -11.88
N LYS A 264 10.14 9.62 -11.32
CA LYS A 264 10.02 9.30 -9.89
C LYS A 264 11.06 8.31 -9.34
N GLY A 265 11.88 7.65 -10.15
CA GLY A 265 12.80 6.59 -9.70
C GLY A 265 13.62 6.94 -8.45
N PRO A 266 14.28 8.12 -8.39
CA PRO A 266 14.98 8.54 -7.17
C PRO A 266 14.06 8.73 -5.96
N LEU A 267 12.83 9.22 -6.15
CA LEU A 267 11.86 9.42 -5.08
C LEU A 267 11.26 8.10 -4.60
N GLU A 268 10.95 7.20 -5.52
CA GLU A 268 10.47 5.84 -5.25
C GLU A 268 11.47 5.11 -4.35
N LEU A 269 12.77 5.16 -4.68
CA LEU A 269 13.83 4.63 -3.84
C LEU A 269 13.90 5.29 -2.46
N LYS A 270 13.68 6.61 -2.35
CA LYS A 270 13.64 7.31 -1.05
C LYS A 270 12.45 6.84 -0.20
N PHE A 271 11.25 6.74 -0.79
CA PHE A 271 10.07 6.23 -0.08
C PHE A 271 10.24 4.77 0.32
N MET A 272 10.76 3.92 -0.56
CA MET A 272 11.10 2.53 -0.22
C MET A 272 12.15 2.45 0.90
N SER A 273 13.14 3.34 0.91
CA SER A 273 14.15 3.38 1.96
C SER A 273 13.56 3.80 3.32
N ILE A 274 12.65 4.76 3.34
CA ILE A 274 11.95 5.20 4.56
C ILE A 274 10.97 4.12 5.03
N GLY A 275 10.17 3.58 4.10
CA GLY A 275 9.16 2.55 4.37
C GLY A 275 9.80 1.23 4.78
N ASN A 276 10.39 0.52 3.82
CA ASN A 276 10.93 -0.82 4.05
C ASN A 276 12.13 -0.82 5.00
N GLY A 277 12.85 0.30 5.13
CA GLY A 277 14.00 0.41 6.03
C GLY A 277 13.66 0.69 7.48
N PHE A 278 12.49 1.28 7.77
CA PHE A 278 12.12 1.63 9.14
C PHE A 278 10.66 1.36 9.48
N PHE A 279 9.69 1.97 8.78
CA PHE A 279 8.30 1.94 9.23
C PHE A 279 7.56 0.63 8.94
N VAL A 280 7.74 0.04 7.76
CA VAL A 280 7.04 -1.18 7.34
C VAL A 280 7.34 -2.37 8.27
N PRO A 281 8.57 -2.58 8.77
CA PRO A 281 8.83 -3.64 9.75
C PRO A 281 8.09 -3.52 11.10
N PHE A 282 7.51 -2.36 11.43
CA PHE A 282 6.65 -2.20 12.62
C PHE A 282 5.21 -2.62 12.37
N PHE A 283 4.77 -2.60 11.10
CA PHE A 283 3.47 -3.10 10.67
C PHE A 283 3.48 -4.63 10.61
#